data_AF-A0A957EBA4-F1
#
_entry.id   AF-A0A957EBA4-F1
#
_cell.length_a   1.000
_cell.length_b   1.000
_cell.length_c   1.000
_cell.angle_alpha   90.00
_cell.angle_beta   90.00
_cell.angle_gamma   90.00
#
_symmetry.space_group_name_H-M   'P 1'
#
loop_
_entity.id
_entity.type
_entity.pdbx_description
1 polymer ?
#
loop_
_entity_poly.entity_id
_entity_poly.type
_entity_poly.pdbx_seq_one_letter_code
_entity_poly.pdbx_strand_id
1 'polypeptide(L)'
;MKHILRAFLLVTFVTLLSACGPSAEDQLATVAALVAETVAAIPTQAPQATLPPLPTYTPQATFTAVPSQTPLPTYTPYPTYTPPATATESPTATETVAPTAAATTSGQPAPTSAPVVNVSEQLATKIQDELTRIDIIRGAFLPLSPGGGGTLTEQPTDCGAIVSSYDSIANVFTVDVSAQSPNVQNAYGIYRAATDTVLNLLAPWVEICRTDLASGVSRRIIDQNQYGILRQALDQPIGQLNQAINSLQSP
;
A
#
# COMPACT_ATOMS: atom_id res chain seq x y z
N MET A 1 51.03 51.19 9.12
CA MET A 1 51.43 50.96 7.71
C MET A 1 51.39 49.49 7.26
N LYS A 2 51.84 48.50 8.04
CA LYS A 2 51.94 47.08 7.61
C LYS A 2 50.61 46.41 7.22
N HIS A 3 49.48 46.80 7.84
CA HIS A 3 48.16 46.24 7.54
C HIS A 3 47.53 46.81 6.25
N ILE A 4 47.83 48.07 5.91
CA ILE A 4 47.34 48.71 4.69
C ILE A 4 47.99 48.07 3.46
N LEU A 5 49.28 47.73 3.53
CA LEU A 5 49.99 47.03 2.46
C LEU A 5 49.45 45.60 2.22
N ARG A 6 49.08 44.88 3.28
CA ARG A 6 48.49 43.53 3.16
C ARG A 6 47.10 43.55 2.53
N ALA A 7 46.27 44.52 2.91
CA ALA A 7 44.95 44.70 2.31
C ALA A 7 45.05 45.03 0.81
N PHE A 8 46.00 45.89 0.43
CA PHE A 8 46.22 46.25 -0.96
C PHE A 8 46.67 45.05 -1.80
N LEU A 9 47.58 44.21 -1.27
CA LEU A 9 48.07 43.02 -1.97
C LEU A 9 46.96 41.97 -2.19
N LEU A 10 46.08 41.78 -1.20
CA LEU A 10 44.95 40.84 -1.30
C LEU A 10 43.92 41.30 -2.34
N VAL A 11 43.59 42.60 -2.37
CA VAL A 11 42.66 43.15 -3.36
C VAL A 11 43.22 43.03 -4.78
N THR A 12 44.51 43.32 -4.95
CA THR A 12 45.16 43.22 -6.26
C THR A 12 45.22 41.76 -6.75
N PHE A 13 45.48 40.81 -5.84
CA PHE A 13 45.53 39.38 -6.18
C PHE A 13 44.16 38.84 -6.60
N VAL A 14 43.08 39.23 -5.90
CA VAL A 14 41.70 38.82 -6.24
C VAL A 14 41.27 39.36 -7.61
N THR A 15 41.66 40.58 -7.96
CA THR A 15 41.36 41.16 -9.30
C THR A 15 42.15 40.52 -10.44
N LEU A 16 43.33 39.96 -10.16
CA LEU A 16 44.14 39.24 -11.16
C LEU A 16 43.59 37.82 -11.44
N LEU A 17 42.93 37.18 -10.46
CA LEU A 17 42.34 35.85 -10.65
C LEU A 17 41.07 35.88 -11.52
N SER A 18 40.31 36.99 -11.53
CA SER A 18 39.10 37.12 -12.37
C SER A 18 39.39 37.36 -13.85
N ALA A 19 40.65 37.66 -14.22
CA ALA A 19 41.06 37.93 -15.59
C ALA A 19 41.50 36.67 -16.36
N CYS A 20 41.50 35.49 -15.71
CA CYS A 20 41.88 34.21 -16.32
C CYS A 20 40.66 33.28 -16.54
N GLY A 21 39.47 33.87 -16.71
CA GLY A 21 38.28 33.15 -17.16
C GLY A 21 38.26 33.04 -18.69
N PRO A 22 37.78 31.93 -19.27
CA PRO A 22 37.67 31.82 -20.73
C PRO A 22 36.81 32.95 -21.27
N SER A 23 37.27 33.58 -22.35
CA SER A 23 36.57 34.66 -23.06
C SER A 23 35.13 34.23 -23.35
N ALA A 24 34.17 35.17 -23.28
CA ALA A 24 32.77 34.90 -23.58
C ALA A 24 32.56 34.28 -24.97
N GLU A 25 33.48 34.52 -25.91
CA GLU A 25 33.48 33.90 -27.25
C GLU A 25 33.85 32.41 -27.23
N ASP A 26 34.79 31.99 -26.37
CA ASP A 26 35.18 30.57 -26.22
C ASP A 26 34.10 29.75 -25.50
N GLN A 27 33.34 30.38 -24.61
CA GLN A 27 32.22 29.73 -23.93
C GLN A 27 31.09 29.42 -24.91
N LEU A 28 30.77 30.33 -25.84
CA LEU A 28 29.74 30.07 -26.84
C LEU A 28 30.12 28.96 -27.82
N ALA A 29 31.39 28.91 -28.22
CA ALA A 29 31.91 27.85 -29.10
C ALA A 29 31.86 26.46 -28.44
N THR A 30 32.20 26.40 -27.15
CA THR A 30 32.17 25.15 -26.38
C THR A 30 30.74 24.64 -26.17
N VAL A 31 29.81 25.54 -25.84
CA VAL A 31 28.39 25.18 -25.68
C VAL A 31 27.78 24.72 -27.01
N ALA A 32 28.11 25.39 -28.12
CA ALA A 32 27.64 24.97 -29.44
C ALA A 32 28.13 23.56 -29.82
N ALA A 33 29.38 23.21 -29.50
CA ALA A 33 29.94 21.89 -29.74
C ALA A 33 29.26 20.80 -28.90
N LEU A 34 29.03 21.05 -27.60
CA LEU A 34 28.31 20.14 -26.70
C LEU A 34 26.85 19.91 -27.12
N VAL A 35 26.17 20.95 -27.60
CA VAL A 35 24.80 20.83 -28.13
C VAL A 35 24.79 20.01 -29.42
N ALA A 36 25.76 20.21 -30.32
CA ALA A 36 25.84 19.44 -31.56
C ALA A 36 26.08 17.94 -31.31
N GLU A 37 26.95 17.59 -30.36
CA GLU A 37 27.20 16.20 -29.96
C GLU A 37 25.95 15.57 -29.32
N THR A 38 25.26 16.32 -28.45
CA THR A 38 24.02 15.86 -27.82
C THR A 38 22.90 15.62 -28.84
N VAL A 39 22.74 16.51 -29.83
CA VAL A 39 21.72 16.35 -30.89
C VAL A 39 22.05 15.18 -31.82
N ALA A 40 23.31 14.95 -32.13
CA ALA A 40 23.74 13.81 -32.94
C ALA A 40 23.55 12.45 -32.23
N ALA A 41 23.58 12.44 -30.90
CA ALA A 41 23.33 11.25 -30.09
C ALA A 41 21.84 10.93 -29.89
N ILE A 42 20.92 11.81 -30.30
CA ILE A 42 19.48 11.52 -30.24
C ILE A 42 19.18 10.41 -31.27
N PRO A 43 18.74 9.21 -30.83
CA PRO A 43 18.40 8.15 -31.75
C PRO A 43 17.30 8.62 -32.70
N THR A 44 17.58 8.61 -33.99
CA THR A 44 16.59 8.91 -35.03
C THR A 44 15.47 7.88 -34.89
N GLN A 45 14.27 8.33 -34.51
CA GLN A 45 13.13 7.42 -34.33
C GLN A 45 12.94 6.61 -35.61
N ALA A 46 12.98 5.29 -35.47
CA ALA A 46 12.61 4.36 -36.53
C ALA A 46 11.20 4.72 -37.04
N PRO A 47 10.91 4.56 -38.34
CA PRO A 47 9.60 4.89 -38.90
C PRO A 47 8.50 4.22 -38.07
N GLN A 48 7.57 5.03 -37.56
CA GLN A 48 6.44 4.56 -36.77
C GLN A 48 5.75 3.42 -37.51
N ALA A 49 5.61 2.28 -36.83
CA ALA A 49 4.81 1.17 -37.32
C ALA A 49 3.41 1.71 -37.66
N THR A 50 3.03 1.60 -38.94
CA THR A 50 1.71 1.98 -39.40
C THR A 50 0.70 1.15 -38.63
N LEU A 51 -0.17 1.81 -37.85
CA LEU A 51 -1.18 1.15 -37.04
C LEU A 51 -2.03 0.25 -37.94
N PRO A 52 -2.28 -1.02 -37.55
CA PRO A 52 -3.21 -1.87 -38.27
C PRO A 52 -4.60 -1.21 -38.33
N PRO A 53 -5.39 -1.47 -39.39
CA PRO A 53 -6.72 -0.91 -39.53
C PRO A 53 -7.58 -1.24 -38.30
N LEU A 54 -8.37 -0.25 -37.86
CA LEU A 54 -9.27 -0.42 -36.72
C LEU A 54 -10.16 -1.65 -36.94
N PRO A 55 -10.35 -2.49 -35.91
CA PRO A 55 -11.24 -3.64 -36.01
C PRO A 55 -12.64 -3.17 -36.42
N THR A 56 -13.16 -3.75 -37.50
CA THR A 56 -14.50 -3.50 -37.98
C THR A 56 -15.49 -3.97 -36.92
N TYR A 57 -16.45 -3.11 -36.57
CA TYR A 57 -17.42 -3.35 -35.51
C TYR A 57 -18.19 -4.65 -35.75
N THR A 58 -17.83 -5.71 -35.04
CA THR A 58 -18.64 -6.92 -34.97
C THR A 58 -19.94 -6.59 -34.22
N PRO A 59 -21.12 -6.85 -34.80
CA PRO A 59 -22.39 -6.59 -34.14
C PRO A 59 -22.43 -7.34 -32.80
N GLN A 60 -22.82 -6.63 -31.74
CA GLN A 60 -22.99 -7.22 -30.41
C GLN A 60 -23.95 -8.41 -30.48
N ALA A 61 -23.57 -9.49 -29.82
CA ALA A 61 -24.42 -10.66 -29.66
C ALA A 61 -25.79 -10.22 -29.09
N THR A 62 -26.85 -10.58 -29.80
CA THR A 62 -28.23 -10.34 -29.34
C THR A 62 -28.44 -11.08 -28.03
N PHE A 63 -28.84 -10.37 -26.98
CA PHE A 63 -29.12 -10.96 -25.67
C PHE A 63 -30.11 -12.11 -25.81
N THR A 64 -29.64 -13.31 -25.51
CA THR A 64 -30.49 -14.48 -25.38
C THR A 64 -31.30 -14.32 -24.09
N ALA A 65 -32.61 -14.53 -24.15
CA ALA A 65 -33.50 -14.39 -23.00
C ALA A 65 -32.99 -15.26 -21.83
N VAL A 66 -32.87 -14.65 -20.65
CA VAL A 66 -32.44 -15.32 -19.42
C VAL A 66 -33.44 -16.43 -19.09
N PRO A 67 -32.99 -17.66 -18.76
CA PRO A 67 -33.89 -18.73 -18.37
C PRO A 67 -34.73 -18.31 -17.16
N SER A 68 -36.02 -18.68 -17.21
CA SER A 68 -36.99 -18.41 -16.14
C SER A 68 -36.53 -19.08 -14.84
N GLN A 69 -36.54 -18.32 -13.74
CA GLN A 69 -36.14 -18.78 -12.42
C GLN A 69 -36.91 -20.05 -12.05
N THR A 70 -36.18 -21.12 -11.76
CA THR A 70 -36.77 -22.37 -11.26
C THR A 70 -37.39 -22.10 -9.88
N PRO A 71 -38.66 -22.49 -9.63
CA PRO A 71 -39.31 -22.23 -8.35
C PRO A 71 -38.54 -22.88 -7.20
N LEU A 72 -38.42 -22.15 -6.09
CA LEU A 72 -37.72 -22.62 -4.90
C LEU A 72 -38.37 -23.89 -4.34
N PRO A 73 -37.56 -24.83 -3.79
CA PRO A 73 -38.09 -26.03 -3.15
C PRO A 73 -39.04 -25.65 -2.01
N THR A 74 -40.21 -26.27 -2.01
CA THR A 74 -41.20 -26.13 -0.94
C THR A 74 -40.64 -26.78 0.32
N TYR A 75 -40.63 -26.05 1.43
CA TYR A 75 -40.17 -26.55 2.73
C TYR A 75 -40.94 -27.83 3.11
N THR A 76 -40.22 -28.94 3.23
CA THR A 76 -40.71 -30.14 3.90
C THR A 76 -40.85 -29.86 5.40
N PRO A 77 -42.03 -30.07 6.00
CA PRO A 77 -42.21 -29.88 7.44
C PRO A 77 -41.31 -30.83 8.23
N TYR A 78 -40.77 -30.33 9.34
CA TYR A 78 -39.97 -31.13 10.26
C TYR A 78 -40.80 -32.28 10.86
N PRO A 79 -40.19 -33.46 11.11
CA PRO A 79 -40.87 -34.57 11.75
C PRO A 79 -41.38 -34.15 13.14
N THR A 80 -42.64 -34.49 13.41
CA THR A 80 -43.27 -34.27 14.71
C THR A 80 -42.57 -35.12 15.77
N TYR A 81 -42.12 -34.47 16.83
CA TYR A 81 -41.47 -35.13 17.96
C TYR A 81 -42.43 -36.16 18.58
N THR A 82 -42.04 -37.43 18.53
CA THR A 82 -42.73 -38.51 19.23
C THR A 82 -42.10 -38.64 20.62
N PRO A 83 -42.85 -38.42 21.71
CA PRO A 83 -42.29 -38.55 23.05
C PRO A 83 -41.82 -39.99 23.33
N PRO A 84 -40.71 -40.15 24.07
CA PRO A 84 -40.23 -41.47 24.46
C PRO A 84 -41.25 -42.19 25.34
N ALA A 85 -41.31 -43.52 25.20
CA ALA A 85 -42.18 -44.35 26.00
C ALA A 85 -41.86 -44.21 27.49
N THR A 86 -42.91 -43.99 28.30
CA THR A 86 -42.86 -43.93 29.76
C THR A 86 -42.24 -45.22 30.31
N ALA A 87 -41.15 -45.09 31.07
CA ALA A 87 -40.50 -46.22 31.71
C ALA A 87 -41.47 -46.91 32.67
N THR A 88 -41.69 -48.21 32.46
CA THR A 88 -42.42 -49.08 33.38
C THR A 88 -41.52 -49.36 34.58
N GLU A 89 -42.01 -49.10 35.79
CA GLU A 89 -41.27 -49.35 37.02
C GLU A 89 -40.99 -50.86 37.18
N SER A 90 -39.72 -51.19 37.38
CA SER A 90 -39.23 -52.54 37.68
C SER A 90 -39.11 -52.70 39.21
N PRO A 91 -39.43 -53.88 39.78
CA PRO A 91 -39.63 -54.03 41.21
C PRO A 91 -38.34 -53.96 42.01
N THR A 92 -38.51 -53.42 43.22
CA THR A 92 -37.61 -53.39 44.37
C THR A 92 -36.87 -54.71 44.61
N ALA A 93 -35.53 -54.64 44.71
CA ALA A 93 -34.71 -55.70 45.31
C ALA A 93 -33.59 -55.11 46.17
N THR A 94 -33.79 -55.26 47.48
CA THR A 94 -32.86 -55.61 48.58
C THR A 94 -31.43 -55.08 48.58
N GLU A 95 -31.11 -54.35 49.65
CA GLU A 95 -29.78 -53.91 50.07
C GLU A 95 -28.73 -55.03 50.13
N THR A 96 -27.53 -54.78 49.63
CA THR A 96 -26.31 -55.45 50.10
C THR A 96 -25.10 -54.51 50.00
N VAL A 97 -24.36 -54.52 51.10
CA VAL A 97 -23.25 -53.68 51.61
C VAL A 97 -22.09 -53.41 50.63
N ALA A 98 -21.52 -52.21 50.75
CA ALA A 98 -20.29 -51.72 50.11
C ALA A 98 -19.03 -52.54 50.49
N PRO A 99 -17.96 -52.50 49.67
CA PRO A 99 -16.94 -51.46 49.91
C PRO A 99 -16.23 -50.89 48.65
N THR A 100 -15.85 -49.61 48.77
CA THR A 100 -14.56 -48.99 48.42
C THR A 100 -13.98 -49.11 46.98
N ALA A 101 -14.20 -48.02 46.24
CA ALA A 101 -13.29 -47.25 45.34
C ALA A 101 -12.19 -47.95 44.51
N ALA A 102 -12.27 -47.75 43.18
CA ALA A 102 -11.16 -47.31 42.34
C ALA A 102 -11.71 -46.67 41.03
N ALA A 103 -11.87 -45.34 41.02
CA ALA A 103 -12.18 -44.60 39.81
C ALA A 103 -10.90 -44.48 38.96
N THR A 104 -10.89 -45.10 37.78
CA THR A 104 -9.89 -44.82 36.75
C THR A 104 -10.57 -43.98 35.67
N THR A 105 -10.69 -42.68 35.92
CA THR A 105 -10.98 -41.70 34.87
C THR A 105 -9.68 -41.44 34.11
N SER A 106 -9.54 -42.10 32.96
CA SER A 106 -8.57 -41.72 31.93
C SER A 106 -8.95 -40.34 31.41
N GLY A 107 -8.38 -39.30 32.04
CA GLY A 107 -8.39 -37.95 31.51
C GLY A 107 -7.62 -37.91 30.20
N GLN A 108 -8.34 -38.00 29.09
CA GLN A 108 -7.85 -37.45 27.83
C GLN A 108 -7.73 -35.94 28.07
N PRO A 109 -6.52 -35.34 28.03
CA PRO A 109 -6.40 -33.89 28.06
C PRO A 109 -7.21 -33.38 26.88
N ALA A 110 -8.21 -32.54 27.17
CA ALA A 110 -8.90 -31.78 26.14
C ALA A 110 -7.81 -31.15 25.26
N PRO A 111 -7.91 -31.25 23.91
CA PRO A 111 -6.96 -30.58 23.05
C PRO A 111 -6.96 -29.12 23.50
N THR A 112 -5.82 -28.65 24.00
CA THR A 112 -5.58 -27.24 24.22
C THR A 112 -5.76 -26.63 22.85
N SER A 113 -6.94 -26.05 22.62
CA SER A 113 -7.24 -25.29 21.41
C SER A 113 -6.16 -24.23 21.33
N ALA A 114 -5.23 -24.41 20.38
CA ALA A 114 -4.34 -23.35 19.96
C ALA A 114 -5.17 -22.07 19.75
N PRO A 115 -4.62 -20.88 20.04
CA PRO A 115 -5.36 -19.63 19.85
C PRO A 115 -5.91 -19.63 18.42
N VAL A 116 -7.25 -19.67 18.30
CA VAL A 116 -7.92 -19.52 17.01
C VAL A 116 -7.59 -18.10 16.57
N VAL A 117 -6.60 -17.99 15.70
CA VAL A 117 -6.21 -16.72 15.14
C VAL A 117 -7.37 -16.21 14.31
N ASN A 118 -8.00 -15.14 14.77
CA ASN A 118 -9.11 -14.53 14.07
C ASN A 118 -8.58 -13.75 12.85
N VAL A 119 -8.54 -14.42 11.69
CA VAL A 119 -7.95 -13.89 10.45
C VAL A 119 -8.59 -12.55 10.05
N SER A 120 -9.90 -12.38 10.31
CA SER A 120 -10.59 -11.12 10.02
C SER A 120 -10.07 -9.96 10.88
N GLU A 121 -9.82 -10.19 12.17
CA GLU A 121 -9.28 -9.20 13.10
C GLU A 121 -7.83 -8.83 12.75
N GLN A 122 -7.02 -9.84 12.39
CA GLN A 122 -5.67 -9.60 11.89
C GLN A 122 -5.66 -8.77 10.62
N LEU A 123 -6.51 -9.12 9.65
CA LEU A 123 -6.63 -8.39 8.40
C LEU A 123 -7.10 -6.95 8.64
N ALA A 124 -8.10 -6.73 9.49
CA ALA A 124 -8.58 -5.39 9.84
C ALA A 124 -7.46 -4.53 10.47
N THR A 125 -6.68 -5.11 11.39
CA THR A 125 -5.55 -4.43 12.03
C THR A 125 -4.47 -4.07 11.01
N LYS A 126 -4.19 -4.96 10.05
CA LYS A 126 -3.23 -4.69 8.98
C LYS A 126 -3.69 -3.62 8.02
N ILE A 127 -4.96 -3.60 7.62
CA ILE A 127 -5.48 -2.54 6.76
C ILE A 127 -5.39 -1.18 7.47
N GLN A 128 -5.67 -1.12 8.78
CA GLN A 128 -5.54 0.12 9.56
C GLN A 128 -4.08 0.60 9.68
N ASP A 129 -3.12 -0.31 9.88
CA ASP A 129 -1.69 0.03 9.87
C ASP A 129 -1.26 0.60 8.50
N GLU A 130 -1.70 -0.01 7.40
CA GLU A 130 -1.41 0.49 6.04
C GLU A 130 -2.02 1.87 5.79
N LEU A 131 -3.29 2.09 6.15
CA LEU A 131 -3.92 3.41 6.06
C LEU A 131 -3.12 4.48 6.82
N THR A 132 -2.68 4.14 8.03
CA THR A 132 -1.84 5.04 8.85
C THR A 132 -0.53 5.38 8.15
N ARG A 133 0.13 4.38 7.53
CA ARG A 133 1.38 4.59 6.78
C ARG A 133 1.19 5.42 5.53
N ILE A 134 0.08 5.21 4.81
CA ILE A 134 -0.28 6.04 3.66
C ILE A 134 -0.49 7.48 4.10
N ASP A 135 -1.15 7.73 5.24
CA ASP A 135 -1.32 9.09 5.77
C ASP A 135 0.00 9.72 6.22
N ILE A 136 0.93 8.96 6.80
CA ILE A 136 2.30 9.44 7.09
C ILE A 136 2.98 9.87 5.79
N ILE A 137 2.88 9.07 4.73
CA ILE A 137 3.45 9.39 3.42
C ILE A 137 2.83 10.68 2.89
N ARG A 138 1.49 10.79 2.87
CA ARG A 138 0.79 12.03 2.46
C ARG A 138 1.23 13.23 3.30
N GLY A 139 1.39 13.05 4.61
CA GLY A 139 1.87 14.06 5.55
C GLY A 139 3.32 14.49 5.29
N ALA A 140 4.19 13.56 4.90
CA ALA A 140 5.57 13.86 4.55
C ALA A 140 5.67 14.74 3.28
N PHE A 141 4.66 14.70 2.41
CA PHE A 141 4.54 15.60 1.26
C PHE A 141 3.75 16.89 1.56
N LEU A 142 3.02 16.97 2.67
CA LEU A 142 2.24 18.16 2.98
C LEU A 142 3.18 19.32 3.36
N PRO A 143 2.88 20.55 2.90
CA PRO A 143 3.51 21.71 3.47
C PRO A 143 3.07 21.81 4.95
N LEU A 144 4.01 21.64 5.88
CA LEU A 144 3.82 21.96 7.30
C LEU A 144 3.55 23.46 7.43
N SER A 145 2.32 23.91 7.18
CA SER A 145 1.95 25.32 7.30
C SER A 145 2.25 25.80 8.72
N PRO A 146 3.27 26.65 8.94
CA PRO A 146 3.32 27.41 10.18
C PRO A 146 2.38 28.59 9.97
N GLY A 147 1.53 28.91 10.95
CA GLY A 147 0.68 30.10 10.91
C GLY A 147 1.46 31.40 10.89
N GLY A 148 2.19 31.69 9.81
CA GLY A 148 3.07 32.85 9.68
C GLY A 148 3.53 33.04 8.25
N GLY A 149 2.69 33.71 7.45
CA GLY A 149 3.01 34.69 6.38
C GLY A 149 4.20 34.51 5.42
N GLY A 150 4.89 33.37 5.40
CA GLY A 150 5.99 33.07 4.49
C GLY A 150 5.46 32.53 3.18
N THR A 151 6.05 32.97 2.08
CA THR A 151 5.73 32.50 0.72
C THR A 151 5.84 30.98 0.65
N LEU A 152 4.87 30.34 -0.01
CA LEU A 152 4.70 28.89 -0.21
C LEU A 152 5.81 28.23 -1.06
N THR A 153 7.06 28.63 -0.86
CA THR A 153 8.18 28.17 -1.66
C THR A 153 8.97 27.19 -0.83
N GLU A 154 8.82 25.91 -1.19
CA GLU A 154 9.77 24.82 -0.91
C GLU A 154 9.76 24.31 0.54
N GLN A 155 8.83 23.39 0.83
CA GLN A 155 8.94 22.58 2.04
C GLN A 155 9.61 21.23 1.75
N PRO A 156 10.57 20.85 2.61
CA PRO A 156 11.32 19.62 2.42
C PRO A 156 10.49 18.40 2.81
N THR A 157 10.34 17.49 1.87
CA THR A 157 9.78 16.15 2.06
C THR A 157 10.76 15.27 2.83
N ASP A 158 10.28 14.62 3.91
CA ASP A 158 11.08 13.70 4.73
C ASP A 158 11.23 12.34 4.02
N CYS A 159 12.40 12.15 3.39
CA CYS A 159 12.71 10.93 2.64
C CYS A 159 12.76 9.70 3.55
N GLY A 160 13.16 9.86 4.82
CA GLY A 160 13.24 8.77 5.78
C GLY A 160 11.87 8.23 6.17
N ALA A 161 10.91 9.13 6.40
CA ALA A 161 9.53 8.77 6.69
C ALA A 161 8.85 8.05 5.52
N ILE A 162 9.09 8.51 4.28
CA ILE A 162 8.55 7.87 3.07
C ILE A 162 9.08 6.45 2.90
N VAL A 163 10.41 6.28 2.93
CA VAL A 163 11.05 4.97 2.70
C VAL A 163 10.63 3.98 3.78
N SER A 164 10.67 4.38 5.06
CA SER A 164 10.27 3.51 6.19
C SER A 164 8.79 3.10 6.10
N SER A 165 7.91 4.02 5.73
CA SER A 165 6.48 3.72 5.58
C SER A 165 6.23 2.80 4.39
N TYR A 166 6.90 3.04 3.26
CA TYR A 166 6.82 2.21 2.07
C TYR A 166 7.31 0.78 2.33
N ASP A 167 8.47 0.62 2.95
CA ASP A 167 9.04 -0.70 3.23
C ASP A 167 8.13 -1.54 4.13
N SER A 168 7.41 -0.89 5.05
CA SER A 168 6.46 -1.60 5.88
C SER A 168 5.14 -1.91 5.17
N ILE A 169 4.69 -1.11 4.20
CA ILE A 169 3.56 -1.47 3.33
C ILE A 169 3.98 -2.62 2.40
N ALA A 170 5.24 -2.61 1.93
CA ALA A 170 5.81 -3.66 1.08
C ALA A 170 5.95 -5.01 1.80
N ASN A 171 5.95 -5.02 3.13
CA ASN A 171 5.82 -6.23 3.94
C ASN A 171 4.37 -6.72 3.96
N VAL A 172 3.88 -7.12 2.79
CA VAL A 172 2.47 -7.42 2.55
C VAL A 172 2.01 -8.58 3.43
N PHE A 173 0.86 -8.41 4.07
CA PHE A 173 0.26 -9.47 4.85
C PHE A 173 -0.14 -10.64 3.94
N THR A 174 0.39 -11.82 4.21
CA THR A 174 0.06 -13.06 3.50
C THR A 174 -0.56 -14.07 4.46
N VAL A 175 -1.82 -14.41 4.23
CA VAL A 175 -2.53 -15.46 4.97
C VAL A 175 -3.39 -16.26 4.01
N ASP A 176 -3.57 -17.55 4.30
CA ASP A 176 -4.53 -18.38 3.57
C ASP A 176 -5.95 -18.05 4.05
N VAL A 177 -6.74 -17.47 3.14
CA VAL A 177 -8.15 -17.10 3.38
C VAL A 177 -9.14 -18.12 2.80
N SER A 178 -8.67 -19.22 2.19
CA SER A 178 -9.54 -20.16 1.47
C SER A 178 -10.62 -20.80 2.37
N ALA A 179 -10.33 -20.97 3.65
CA ALA A 179 -11.28 -21.49 4.65
C ALA A 179 -12.11 -20.41 5.35
N GLN A 180 -11.94 -19.12 5.00
CA GLN A 180 -12.64 -17.99 5.62
C GLN A 180 -13.99 -17.72 4.95
N SER A 181 -14.81 -16.86 5.57
CA SER A 181 -16.07 -16.45 4.97
C SER A 181 -15.87 -15.71 3.64
N PRO A 182 -16.88 -15.70 2.73
CA PRO A 182 -16.79 -14.97 1.47
C PRO A 182 -16.45 -13.48 1.65
N ASN A 183 -16.94 -12.86 2.73
CA ASN A 183 -16.63 -11.46 3.06
C ASN A 183 -15.14 -11.27 3.34
N VAL A 184 -14.52 -12.15 4.13
CA VAL A 184 -13.08 -12.10 4.44
C VAL A 184 -12.24 -12.36 3.19
N GLN A 185 -12.63 -13.32 2.35
CA GLN A 185 -11.94 -13.60 1.09
C GLN A 185 -11.97 -12.40 0.15
N ASN A 186 -13.14 -11.77 -0.01
CA ASN A 186 -13.30 -10.57 -0.82
C ASN A 186 -12.51 -9.37 -0.25
N ALA A 187 -12.59 -9.14 1.06
CA ALA A 187 -11.83 -8.08 1.74
C ALA A 187 -10.32 -8.24 1.53
N TYR A 188 -9.81 -9.47 1.65
CA TYR A 188 -8.39 -9.77 1.42
C TYR A 188 -7.98 -9.54 -0.04
N GLY A 189 -8.84 -9.89 -1.01
CA GLY A 189 -8.60 -9.59 -2.43
C GLY A 189 -8.51 -8.08 -2.71
N ILE A 190 -9.44 -7.29 -2.15
CA ILE A 190 -9.43 -5.82 -2.26
C ILE A 190 -8.17 -5.24 -1.62
N TYR A 191 -7.83 -5.70 -0.41
CA TYR A 191 -6.62 -5.31 0.31
C TYR A 191 -5.38 -5.49 -0.58
N ARG A 192 -5.14 -6.71 -1.10
CA ARG A 192 -3.98 -7.01 -1.95
C ARG A 192 -3.89 -6.09 -3.17
N ALA A 193 -5.01 -5.90 -3.88
CA ALA A 193 -5.05 -5.05 -5.07
C ALA A 193 -4.76 -3.57 -4.74
N ALA A 194 -5.28 -3.07 -3.62
CA ALA A 194 -5.03 -1.70 -3.16
C ALA A 194 -3.57 -1.51 -2.74
N THR A 195 -3.01 -2.45 -1.96
CA THR A 195 -1.60 -2.42 -1.55
C THR A 195 -0.67 -2.44 -2.76
N ASP A 196 -0.92 -3.31 -3.76
CA ASP A 196 -0.12 -3.35 -4.99
C ASP A 196 -0.18 -2.03 -5.76
N THR A 197 -1.36 -1.38 -5.80
CA THR A 197 -1.53 -0.07 -6.44
C THR A 197 -0.71 1.00 -5.73
N VAL A 198 -0.75 1.03 -4.39
CA VAL A 198 0.04 1.95 -3.57
C VAL A 198 1.54 1.75 -3.80
N LEU A 199 2.00 0.49 -3.79
CA LEU A 199 3.41 0.16 -3.96
C LEU A 199 3.95 0.56 -5.34
N ASN A 200 3.17 0.35 -6.40
CA ASN A 200 3.54 0.75 -7.75
C ASN A 200 3.57 2.27 -7.92
N LEU A 201 2.60 2.98 -7.32
CA LEU A 201 2.52 4.43 -7.38
C LEU A 201 3.70 5.10 -6.63
N LEU A 202 4.11 4.54 -5.50
CA LEU A 202 5.15 5.11 -4.64
C LEU A 202 6.58 4.67 -5.02
N ALA A 203 6.74 3.56 -5.74
CA ALA A 203 8.05 3.04 -6.15
C ALA A 203 9.02 4.11 -6.71
N PRO A 204 8.64 4.95 -7.69
CA PRO A 204 9.56 5.96 -8.23
C PRO A 204 9.98 7.00 -7.20
N TRP A 205 9.08 7.40 -6.29
CA TRP A 205 9.37 8.37 -5.24
C TRP A 205 10.33 7.81 -4.20
N VAL A 206 10.13 6.55 -3.83
CA VAL A 206 10.95 5.85 -2.85
C VAL A 206 12.38 5.68 -3.38
N GLU A 207 12.55 5.40 -4.67
CA GLU A 207 13.89 5.26 -5.26
C GLU A 207 14.66 6.59 -5.25
N ILE A 208 13.97 7.69 -5.55
CA ILE A 208 14.52 9.04 -5.41
C ILE A 208 14.92 9.31 -3.96
N CYS A 209 14.02 9.01 -3.01
CA CYS A 209 14.29 9.21 -1.58
C CYS A 209 15.47 8.37 -1.08
N ARG A 210 15.61 7.11 -1.53
CA ARG A 210 16.75 6.25 -1.18
C ARG A 210 18.05 6.79 -1.73
N THR A 211 18.07 7.28 -2.97
CA THR A 211 19.23 7.91 -3.60
C THR A 211 19.69 9.15 -2.83
N ASP A 212 18.75 9.97 -2.38
CA ASP A 212 19.03 11.14 -1.56
C ASP A 212 19.59 10.79 -0.19
N LEU A 213 18.96 9.85 0.50
CA LEU A 213 19.42 9.38 1.81
C LEU A 213 20.85 8.82 1.71
N ALA A 214 21.16 8.06 0.66
CA ALA A 214 22.51 7.57 0.39
C ALA A 214 23.52 8.71 0.15
N SER A 215 23.06 9.86 -0.35
CA SER A 215 23.85 11.07 -0.56
C SER A 215 23.87 12.00 0.67
N GLY A 216 23.27 11.60 1.79
CA GLY A 216 23.18 12.41 3.02
C GLY A 216 22.09 13.49 3.00
N VAL A 217 21.22 13.48 1.99
CA VAL A 217 20.07 14.38 1.85
C VAL A 217 18.85 13.71 2.49
N SER A 218 18.41 14.20 3.64
CA SER A 218 17.21 13.69 4.32
C SER A 218 15.91 14.33 3.81
N ARG A 219 16.03 15.40 3.02
CA ARG A 219 15.00 16.37 2.73
C ARG A 219 15.04 16.82 1.28
N ARG A 220 14.00 16.53 0.51
CA ARG A 220 13.87 16.92 -0.91
C ARG A 220 12.75 17.92 -1.11
N ILE A 221 12.96 18.91 -1.98
CA ILE A 221 11.90 19.80 -2.45
C ILE A 221 11.16 19.10 -3.57
N ILE A 222 9.84 18.97 -3.43
CA ILE A 222 8.98 18.34 -4.41
C ILE A 222 8.06 19.38 -5.00
N ASP A 223 7.95 19.36 -6.33
CA ASP A 223 7.09 20.27 -7.06
C ASP A 223 5.62 20.10 -6.65
N GLN A 224 4.91 21.21 -6.49
CA GLN A 224 3.54 21.21 -5.98
C GLN A 224 2.57 20.44 -6.90
N ASN A 225 2.81 20.44 -8.22
CA ASN A 225 1.99 19.70 -9.17
C ASN A 225 2.20 18.19 -9.02
N GLN A 226 3.46 17.76 -8.87
CA GLN A 226 3.78 16.35 -8.61
C GLN A 226 3.12 15.83 -7.34
N TYR A 227 3.11 16.65 -6.28
CA TYR A 227 2.40 16.32 -5.05
C TYR A 227 0.89 16.19 -5.28
N GLY A 228 0.27 17.13 -5.99
CA GLY A 228 -1.17 17.10 -6.29
C GLY A 228 -1.57 15.82 -7.01
N ILE A 229 -0.80 15.41 -8.01
CA ILE A 229 -1.01 14.16 -8.77
C ILE A 229 -0.89 12.94 -7.85
N LEU A 230 0.17 12.87 -7.04
CA LEU A 230 0.38 11.73 -6.14
C LEU A 230 -0.76 11.60 -5.12
N ARG A 231 -1.18 12.71 -4.53
CA ARG A 231 -2.28 12.73 -3.55
C ARG A 231 -3.57 12.22 -4.16
N GLN A 232 -3.93 12.70 -5.34
CA GLN A 232 -5.14 12.26 -6.04
C GLN A 232 -5.08 10.78 -6.40
N ALA A 233 -3.90 10.29 -6.81
CA ALA A 233 -3.70 8.88 -7.12
C ALA A 233 -3.79 7.96 -5.88
N LEU A 234 -3.48 8.46 -4.68
CA LEU A 234 -3.61 7.71 -3.42
C LEU A 234 -5.06 7.63 -2.90
N ASP A 235 -5.96 8.53 -3.30
CA ASP A 235 -7.34 8.53 -2.79
C ASP A 235 -8.12 7.26 -3.21
N GLN A 236 -7.82 6.72 -4.40
CA GLN A 236 -8.46 5.50 -4.91
C GLN A 236 -8.14 4.25 -4.07
N PRO A 237 -6.87 3.88 -3.82
CA PRO A 237 -6.57 2.72 -2.98
C PRO A 237 -6.99 2.93 -1.52
N ILE A 238 -6.94 4.17 -1.00
CA ILE A 238 -7.49 4.47 0.34
C ILE A 238 -8.99 4.14 0.41
N GLY A 239 -9.76 4.51 -0.62
CA GLY A 239 -11.18 4.14 -0.72
C GLY A 239 -11.41 2.63 -0.71
N GLN A 240 -10.57 1.87 -1.42
CA GLN A 240 -10.62 0.41 -1.44
C GLN A 240 -10.28 -0.21 -0.08
N LEU A 241 -9.24 0.27 0.60
CA LEU A 241 -8.87 -0.21 1.94
C LEU A 241 -9.99 0.05 2.96
N ASN A 242 -10.63 1.22 2.91
CA ASN A 242 -11.80 1.51 3.74
C ASN A 242 -12.99 0.59 3.43
N GLN A 243 -13.23 0.30 2.14
CA GLN A 243 -14.27 -0.66 1.73
C GLN A 243 -13.98 -2.07 2.28
N ALA A 244 -12.72 -2.52 2.22
CA ALA A 244 -12.31 -3.81 2.75
C ALA A 244 -12.58 -3.90 4.26
N ILE A 245 -12.22 -2.87 5.04
CA ILE A 245 -12.53 -2.83 6.48
C ILE A 245 -14.04 -2.91 6.75
N ASN A 246 -14.84 -2.14 6.03
CA ASN A 246 -16.30 -2.14 6.23
C ASN A 246 -16.91 -3.52 5.92
N SER A 247 -16.37 -4.23 4.94
CA SER A 247 -16.82 -5.59 4.62
C SER A 247 -16.46 -6.63 5.68
N LEU A 248 -15.40 -6.40 6.47
CA LEU A 248 -15.02 -7.26 7.61
C LEU A 248 -15.91 -7.04 8.83
N GLN A 249 -16.54 -5.88 8.94
CA GLN A 249 -17.42 -5.51 10.07
C GLN A 249 -18.89 -5.89 9.83
N SER A 250 -19.24 -6.29 8.62
CA SER A 250 -20.60 -6.71 8.28
C SER A 250 -20.83 -8.15 8.76
N PRO A 251 -21.83 -8.38 9.64
CA PRO A 251 -22.12 -9.70 10.20
C PRO A 251 -22.62 -10.72 9.16
#